data_AF-A0A0G1UUS1-F1
#
_entry.id   AF-A0A0G1UUS1-F1
#
_cell.length_a   1.000
_cell.length_b   1.000
_cell.length_c   1.000
_cell.angle_alpha   90.00
_cell.angle_beta   90.00
_cell.angle_gamma   90.00
#
_symmetry.space_group_name_H-M   'P 1'
#
loop_
_entity.id
_entity.type
_entity.pdbx_description
1 polymer ?
#
loop_
_entity_poly.entity_id
_entity_poly.type
_entity_poly.pdbx_seq_one_letter_code
_entity_poly.pdbx_strand_id
1 'polypeptide(L)'
;MSNKNRHYEDSKLAAGPPREVFDFIDNPNNLAMHMEIPSPWMGGGSVKIIIGAGKAKTIGSHIRMSGKAFGIPIFLDETITRREPP
;
A
#
# COMPACT_ATOMS: atom_id res chain seq x y z
N MET A 1 -19.38 23.55 -0.02
CA MET A 1 -18.08 22.89 0.25
C MET A 1 -17.31 22.78 -1.07
N SER A 2 -16.16 23.44 -1.20
CA SER A 2 -15.37 23.39 -2.44
C SER A 2 -14.69 22.03 -2.57
N ASN A 3 -15.13 21.21 -3.52
CA ASN A 3 -14.56 19.89 -3.80
C ASN A 3 -13.27 20.06 -4.61
N LYS A 4 -12.16 20.41 -3.95
CA LYS A 4 -10.85 20.53 -4.59
C LYS A 4 -10.21 19.14 -4.68
N ASN A 5 -10.09 18.60 -5.88
CA ASN A 5 -9.21 17.46 -6.18
C ASN A 5 -7.76 17.89 -5.94
N ARG A 6 -7.21 17.52 -4.79
CA ARG A 6 -5.79 17.70 -4.50
C ARG A 6 -5.07 16.46 -5.02
N HIS A 7 -4.12 16.67 -5.93
CA HIS A 7 -3.27 15.62 -6.46
C HIS A 7 -1.83 15.89 -6.03
N TYR A 8 -1.12 14.84 -5.63
CA TYR A 8 0.30 14.87 -5.28
C TYR A 8 0.99 13.66 -5.93
N GLU A 9 2.14 13.92 -6.56
CA GLU A 9 2.97 12.94 -7.23
C GLU A 9 4.45 13.30 -6.96
N ASP A 10 5.31 12.29 -6.82
CA ASP A 10 6.75 12.44 -6.69
C ASP A 10 7.44 11.37 -7.55
N SER A 11 8.63 11.69 -8.06
CA SER A 11 9.44 10.81 -8.89
C SER A 11 10.85 10.68 -8.31
N LYS A 12 11.36 9.45 -8.30
CA LYS A 12 12.69 9.11 -7.80
C LYS A 12 13.35 8.13 -8.76
N LEU A 13 14.68 8.21 -8.85
CA LEU A 13 15.46 7.22 -9.61
C LEU A 13 15.50 5.92 -8.80
N ALA A 14 15.12 4.81 -9.44
CA ALA A 14 15.27 3.47 -8.90
C ALA A 14 16.48 2.80 -9.57
N ALA A 15 17.29 2.10 -8.77
CA ALA A 15 18.39 1.29 -9.28
C ALA A 15 17.87 -0.08 -9.75
N GLY A 16 18.36 -0.55 -10.89
CA GLY A 16 18.10 -1.89 -11.42
C GLY A 16 17.25 -1.92 -12.69
N PRO A 17 17.12 -3.10 -13.32
CA PRO A 17 16.29 -3.28 -14.51
C PRO A 17 14.81 -2.97 -14.24
N PRO A 18 14.07 -2.32 -15.18
CA PRO A 18 12.67 -1.93 -14.97
C PRO A 18 11.76 -3.07 -14.51
N ARG A 19 11.97 -4.27 -15.08
CA ARG A 19 11.17 -5.46 -14.73
C ARG A 19 11.40 -5.94 -13.30
N GLU A 20 12.64 -5.90 -12.82
CA GLU A 20 12.98 -6.30 -11.46
C GLU A 20 12.44 -5.29 -10.43
N VAL A 21 12.57 -4.00 -10.73
CA VAL A 21 11.98 -2.93 -9.91
C VAL A 21 10.46 -3.06 -9.86
N PHE A 22 9.82 -3.29 -11.01
CA PHE A 22 8.39 -3.52 -11.09
C PHE A 22 7.96 -4.73 -10.28
N ASP A 23 8.59 -5.90 -10.46
CA ASP A 23 8.24 -7.14 -9.76
C ASP A 23 8.39 -7.00 -8.24
N PHE A 24 9.36 -6.20 -7.77
CA PHE A 24 9.55 -5.89 -6.36
C PHE A 24 8.42 -5.01 -5.80
N ILE A 25 8.06 -3.92 -6.50
CA ILE A 25 7.01 -2.98 -6.06
C ILE A 25 5.60 -3.58 -6.22
N ASP A 26 5.40 -4.43 -7.23
CA ASP A 26 4.15 -5.16 -7.51
C ASP A 26 3.84 -6.27 -6.48
N ASN A 27 4.68 -6.43 -5.45
CA ASN A 27 4.36 -7.20 -4.26
C ASN A 27 4.04 -6.25 -3.09
N PRO A 28 2.76 -6.08 -2.70
CA PRO A 28 2.37 -5.13 -1.66
C PRO A 28 3.07 -5.34 -0.32
N ASN A 29 3.48 -6.57 0.00
CA ASN A 29 4.21 -6.85 1.24
C ASN A 29 5.53 -6.09 1.31
N ASN A 30 6.23 -5.93 0.19
CA ASN A 30 7.52 -5.23 0.16
C ASN A 30 7.38 -3.75 0.54
N LEU A 31 6.22 -3.16 0.27
CA LEU A 31 5.94 -1.76 0.56
C LEU A 31 5.28 -1.57 1.92
N ALA A 32 4.36 -2.46 2.30
CA ALA A 32 3.49 -2.24 3.44
C ALA A 32 3.92 -3.01 4.71
N MET A 33 4.79 -4.03 4.63
CA MET A 33 5.16 -4.86 5.79
C MET A 33 5.72 -4.06 6.98
N HIS A 34 6.40 -2.94 6.73
CA HIS A 34 6.88 -2.06 7.81
C HIS A 34 5.73 -1.48 8.67
N MET A 35 4.51 -1.39 8.14
CA MET A 35 3.31 -0.92 8.84
C MET A 35 2.74 -1.94 9.84
N GLU A 36 3.14 -3.21 9.75
CA GLU A 36 2.76 -4.24 10.72
C GLU A 36 3.55 -4.11 12.04
N ILE A 37 4.63 -3.33 12.03
CA ILE A 37 5.48 -3.10 13.20
C ILE A 37 4.86 -1.99 14.05
N PRO A 38 4.64 -2.22 15.37
CA PRO A 38 4.22 -1.15 16.27
C PRO A 38 5.20 0.01 16.23
N SER A 39 4.70 1.23 16.02
CA SER A 39 5.56 2.41 15.92
C SER A 39 5.09 3.56 16.83
N PRO A 40 6.02 4.37 17.38
CA PRO A 40 5.65 5.58 18.10
C PRO A 40 4.87 6.57 17.23
N TRP A 41 5.15 6.60 15.93
CA TRP A 41 4.44 7.44 14.97
C TRP A 41 2.94 7.09 14.86
N MET A 42 2.60 5.84 15.13
CA MET A 42 1.23 5.33 15.20
C MET A 42 0.70 5.30 16.65
N GLY A 43 1.36 5.97 17.60
CA GLY A 43 0.99 5.94 19.01
C GLY A 43 1.10 4.55 19.65
N GLY A 44 2.09 3.76 19.21
CA GLY A 44 2.27 2.36 19.62
C GLY A 44 1.36 1.36 18.92
N GLY A 45 0.52 1.82 17.99
CA GLY A 45 -0.33 0.96 17.16
C GLY A 45 0.40 0.37 15.96
N SER A 46 -0.26 -0.59 15.31
CA SER A 46 0.19 -1.23 14.07
C SER A 46 -1.01 -1.57 13.18
N VAL A 47 -0.73 -1.94 11.94
CA VAL A 47 -1.72 -2.31 10.93
C VAL A 47 -1.43 -3.71 10.42
N LYS A 48 -2.43 -4.59 10.39
CA LYS A 48 -2.33 -5.90 9.76
C LYS A 48 -2.74 -5.81 8.31
N ILE A 49 -1.97 -6.44 7.42
CA ILE A 49 -2.25 -6.48 5.98
C ILE A 49 -2.83 -7.85 5.62
N ILE A 50 -3.91 -7.82 4.83
CA ILE A 50 -4.62 -9.01 4.35
C ILE A 50 -4.69 -8.89 2.83
N ILE A 51 -3.94 -9.74 2.15
CA ILE A 51 -3.91 -9.80 0.69
C ILE A 51 -4.80 -10.95 0.23
N GLY A 52 -5.72 -10.66 -0.68
CA GLY A 52 -6.62 -11.67 -1.26
C GLY A 52 -5.91 -12.71 -2.13
N ALA A 53 -6.66 -13.72 -2.58
CA ALA A 53 -6.15 -14.87 -3.35
C ALA A 53 -5.38 -14.50 -4.64
N GLY A 54 -5.60 -13.31 -5.20
CA GLY A 54 -4.88 -12.79 -6.37
C GLY A 54 -3.53 -12.12 -6.08
N LYS A 55 -3.06 -12.13 -4.83
CA LYS A 55 -1.81 -11.48 -4.38
C LYS A 55 -1.69 -10.00 -4.80
N ALA A 56 -2.82 -9.34 -5.01
CA ALA A 56 -2.90 -8.00 -5.58
C ALA A 56 -2.25 -7.82 -6.97
N LYS A 57 -2.17 -8.88 -7.77
CA LYS A 57 -1.55 -8.85 -9.11
C LYS A 57 -2.55 -8.86 -10.27
N THR A 58 -3.85 -8.82 -9.97
CA THR A 58 -4.92 -8.76 -10.98
C THR A 58 -5.78 -7.54 -10.74
N ILE A 59 -6.28 -6.93 -11.83
CA ILE A 59 -7.26 -5.84 -11.74
C ILE A 59 -8.49 -6.34 -10.97
N GLY A 60 -8.97 -5.52 -10.04
CA GLY A 60 -10.04 -5.86 -9.11
C GLY A 60 -9.61 -6.67 -7.89
N SER A 61 -8.33 -7.06 -7.77
CA SER A 61 -7.82 -7.60 -6.51
C SER A 61 -7.89 -6.56 -5.41
N HIS A 62 -8.15 -7.01 -4.18
CA HIS A 62 -8.23 -6.16 -2.99
C HIS A 62 -7.05 -6.37 -2.04
N ILE A 63 -6.56 -5.26 -1.48
CA ILE A 63 -5.60 -5.22 -0.36
C ILE A 63 -6.32 -4.59 0.81
N ARG A 64 -6.51 -5.34 1.90
CA ARG A 64 -7.16 -4.84 3.11
C ARG A 64 -6.15 -4.61 4.20
N MET A 65 -6.33 -3.51 4.93
CA MET A 65 -5.48 -3.16 6.05
C MET A 65 -6.36 -2.77 7.23
N SER A 66 -6.07 -3.30 8.41
CA SER A 66 -6.83 -3.01 9.63
C SER A 66 -5.91 -2.91 10.83
N GLY A 67 -6.09 -1.87 11.65
CA GLY A 67 -5.17 -1.62 12.75
C GLY A 67 -5.64 -0.56 13.72
N LYS A 68 -4.69 -0.03 14.48
CA LYS A 68 -4.93 1.11 15.37
C LYS A 68 -3.84 2.16 15.19
N ALA A 69 -4.22 3.43 15.28
CA ALA A 69 -3.32 4.57 15.39
C ALA A 69 -3.75 5.42 16.58
N PHE A 70 -2.86 5.68 17.55
CA PHE A 70 -3.17 6.42 18.77
C PHE A 70 -4.42 5.90 19.52
N GLY A 71 -4.63 4.58 19.50
CA GLY A 71 -5.82 3.93 20.08
C GLY A 71 -7.09 3.98 19.22
N ILE A 72 -7.09 4.73 18.12
CA ILE A 72 -8.22 4.84 17.19
C ILE A 72 -8.15 3.70 16.16
N PRO A 73 -9.22 2.91 15.97
CA PRO A 73 -9.27 1.90 14.91
C PRO A 73 -9.19 2.54 13.52
N ILE A 74 -8.36 1.98 12.66
CA ILE A 74 -8.23 2.39 11.26
C ILE A 74 -8.43 1.19 10.34
N PHE A 75 -9.06 1.44 9.19
CA PHE A 75 -9.33 0.44 8.16
C PHE A 75 -9.16 1.05 6.78
N LEU A 76 -8.60 0.26 5.85
CA LEU A 76 -8.39 0.62 4.46
C LEU A 76 -8.67 -0.61 3.58
N ASP A 77 -9.34 -0.39 2.45
CA ASP A 77 -9.54 -1.38 1.39
C ASP A 77 -9.12 -0.73 0.06
N GLU A 78 -8.05 -1.23 -0.53
CA GLU A 78 -7.51 -0.77 -1.81
C GLU A 78 -7.86 -1.78 -2.91
N THR A 79 -8.14 -1.28 -4.11
CA THR A 79 -8.39 -2.13 -5.28
C THR A 79 -7.44 -1.79 -6.42
N ILE A 80 -6.96 -2.82 -7.12
CA ILE A 80 -6.10 -2.64 -8.29
C ILE A 80 -6.95 -2.19 -9.46
N THR A 81 -6.79 -0.94 -9.88
CA THR A 81 -7.54 -0.36 -11.03
C THR A 81 -6.75 -0.43 -12.34
N ARG A 82 -5.42 -0.48 -12.27
CA ARG A 82 -4.52 -0.52 -13.43
C ARG A 82 -3.26 -1.30 -13.07
N ARG A 83 -2.76 -2.10 -14.02
CA ARG A 83 -1.50 -2.83 -13.90
C ARG A 83 -0.87 -3.03 -15.28
N GLU A 84 0.30 -2.42 -15.50
CA GLU A 84 1.02 -2.42 -16.78
C GLU A 84 2.49 -2.71 -16.51
N PRO A 85 2.94 -3.98 -16.57
CA PRO A 85 4.35 -4.31 -16.45
C PRO A 85 5.15 -3.78 -17.67
N PRO A 86 6.41 -3.38 -17.47
CA PRO A 86 7.28 -2.85 -18.53
C PRO A 86 7.79 -3.91 -19.52
#